data_AF-A0A455U5W2-F1
#
_entry.id   AF-A0A455U5W2-F1
#
_cell.length_a   1.000
_cell.length_b   1.000
_cell.length_c   1.000
_cell.angle_alpha   90.00
_cell.angle_beta   90.00
_cell.angle_gamma   90.00
#
_symmetry.space_group_name_H-M   'P 1'
#
loop_
_entity.id
_entity.type
_entity.pdbx_description
1 polymer ?
#
loop_
_entity_poly.entity_id
_entity_poly.type
_entity_poly.pdbx_seq_one_letter_code
_entity_poly.pdbx_strand_id
1 'polypeptide(L)'
;MGMTLIDTAEMYAEGGAEEIVGQAIRDRRDEVYLVSKVYPHNASTQGVQAACERSLRRLGTDTIDLYLLHWRGQYPLSETVEAFERLREQGKILRWGVSNFDIDDLAELDAPACATNQVLYNPEARGIEYDLLPWQAQQHMPLMAYCPIGQGGALLHDATLQRIAGKHGATTAQVALAWALRHPA
;
A
#
# COMPACT_ATOMS: atom_id res chain seq x y z
N MET A 1 -8.33 -17.28 8.68
CA MET A 1 -8.88 -16.08 8.01
C MET A 1 -8.22 -15.82 6.65
N GLY A 2 -7.02 -16.35 6.34
CA GLY A 2 -6.47 -16.32 4.97
C GLY A 2 -6.02 -14.94 4.44
N MET A 3 -6.06 -13.91 5.29
CA MET A 3 -5.57 -12.57 4.97
C MET A 3 -4.06 -12.55 5.22
N THR A 4 -3.27 -12.69 4.16
CA THR A 4 -1.81 -12.82 4.25
C THR A 4 -1.08 -11.50 4.06
N LEU A 5 -1.69 -10.52 3.36
CA LEU A 5 -1.09 -9.21 3.15
C LEU A 5 -1.17 -8.36 4.42
N ILE A 6 -0.02 -7.85 4.87
CA ILE A 6 0.09 -6.93 5.99
C ILE A 6 0.79 -5.66 5.49
N ASP A 7 0.11 -4.53 5.62
CA ASP A 7 0.61 -3.21 5.25
C ASP A 7 1.00 -2.40 6.49
N THR A 8 2.22 -1.86 6.47
CA THR A 8 2.76 -0.94 7.48
C THR A 8 3.60 0.15 6.80
N ALA A 9 4.30 0.99 7.56
CA ALA A 9 5.22 2.01 7.05
C ALA A 9 6.19 2.48 8.15
N GLU A 10 7.35 3.01 7.78
CA GLU A 10 8.26 3.63 8.77
C GLU A 10 7.62 4.82 9.50
N MET A 11 6.63 5.47 8.89
CA MET A 11 5.82 6.55 9.46
C MET A 11 4.93 6.10 10.62
N TYR A 12 4.43 4.87 10.61
CA TYR A 12 3.34 4.49 11.49
C TYR A 12 3.85 4.30 12.92
N ALA A 13 3.48 5.26 13.77
CA ALA A 13 4.05 5.44 15.11
C ALA A 13 5.59 5.51 15.08
N GLU A 14 6.16 6.16 14.06
CA GLU A 14 7.62 6.30 13.85
C GLU A 14 8.38 4.96 13.96
N GLY A 15 7.78 3.91 13.39
CA GLY A 15 8.33 2.54 13.38
C GLY A 15 7.70 1.60 14.41
N GLY A 16 6.93 2.10 15.38
CA GLY A 16 6.26 1.26 16.38
C GLY A 16 5.30 0.24 15.75
N ALA A 17 4.64 0.58 14.64
CA ALA A 17 3.79 -0.37 13.92
C ALA A 17 4.60 -1.49 13.27
N GLU A 18 5.80 -1.21 12.73
CA GLU A 18 6.70 -2.22 12.17
C GLU A 18 7.18 -3.19 13.27
N GLU A 19 7.45 -2.70 14.48
CA GLU A 19 7.81 -3.56 15.62
C GLU A 19 6.66 -4.50 16.02
N ILE A 20 5.42 -4.00 16.04
CA ILE A 20 4.22 -4.81 16.30
C ILE A 20 4.04 -5.88 15.23
N VAL A 21 4.18 -5.50 13.95
CA VAL A 21 4.10 -6.46 12.83
C VAL A 21 5.21 -7.50 12.95
N GLY A 22 6.45 -7.09 13.22
CA GLY A 22 7.58 -8.01 13.40
C GLY A 22 7.35 -9.04 14.51
N GLN A 23 6.76 -8.62 15.63
CA GLN A 23 6.35 -9.55 16.69
C GLN A 23 5.26 -10.51 16.23
N ALA A 24 4.28 -10.03 15.46
CA ALA A 24 3.15 -10.84 14.99
C ALA A 24 3.55 -11.90 13.94
N ILE A 25 4.59 -11.65 13.14
CA ILE A 25 4.99 -12.53 12.03
C ILE A 25 6.22 -13.41 12.33
N ARG A 26 6.85 -13.25 13.51
CA ARG A 26 8.15 -13.87 13.87
C ARG A 26 8.30 -15.34 13.47
N ASP A 27 7.30 -16.17 13.77
CA ASP A 27 7.36 -17.62 13.53
C ASP A 27 6.58 -18.04 12.28
N ARG A 28 6.14 -17.07 11.46
CA ARG A 28 5.21 -17.28 10.34
C ARG A 28 5.50 -16.34 9.16
N ARG A 29 6.75 -15.92 9.00
CA ARG A 29 7.17 -14.96 7.96
C ARG A 29 6.79 -15.42 6.55
N ASP A 30 6.88 -16.71 6.27
CA ASP A 30 6.57 -17.30 4.97
C ASP A 30 5.06 -17.38 4.67
N GLU A 31 4.21 -17.15 5.67
CA GLU A 31 2.76 -17.12 5.50
C GLU A 31 2.22 -15.71 5.18
N VAL A 32 3.07 -14.69 5.24
CA VAL A 32 2.65 -13.29 5.08
C VAL A 32 3.26 -12.65 3.83
N TYR A 33 2.49 -11.78 3.21
CA TYR A 33 2.96 -10.85 2.18
C TYR A 33 3.14 -9.48 2.83
N LEU A 34 4.38 -9.15 3.15
CA LEU A 34 4.73 -7.98 3.95
C LEU A 34 4.95 -6.75 3.07
N VAL A 35 4.21 -5.69 3.36
CA VAL A 35 4.32 -4.38 2.71
C VAL A 35 4.79 -3.34 3.71
N SER A 36 5.83 -2.58 3.37
CA SER A 36 6.21 -1.36 4.11
C SER A 36 6.50 -0.21 3.16
N LYS A 37 6.77 0.99 3.69
CA LYS A 37 6.90 2.22 2.91
C LYS A 37 8.03 3.10 3.42
N VAL A 38 8.66 3.80 2.48
CA VAL A 38 9.67 4.84 2.74
C VAL A 38 9.05 6.23 2.62
N TYR A 39 9.39 7.12 3.56
CA TYR A 39 9.06 8.54 3.47
C TYR A 39 9.70 9.20 2.24
N PRO A 40 9.04 10.19 1.59
CA PRO A 40 9.63 10.91 0.47
C PRO A 40 10.90 11.68 0.81
N HIS A 41 11.05 12.19 2.05
CA HIS A 41 12.28 12.87 2.45
C HIS A 41 13.46 11.90 2.64
N ASN A 42 13.19 10.59 2.69
CA ASN A 42 14.19 9.54 2.66
C ASN A 42 14.37 8.96 1.25
N ALA A 43 13.67 9.46 0.22
CA ALA A 43 13.60 8.81 -1.10
C ALA A 43 14.80 9.06 -2.05
N SER A 44 15.94 9.49 -1.52
CA SER A 44 17.20 9.55 -2.26
C SER A 44 17.86 8.17 -2.39
N THR A 45 18.85 8.03 -3.27
CA THR A 45 19.56 6.74 -3.48
C THR A 45 20.11 6.16 -2.19
N GLN A 46 20.72 6.99 -1.34
CA GLN A 46 21.25 6.55 -0.05
C GLN A 46 20.16 6.47 1.04
N GLY A 47 19.19 7.39 1.01
CA GLY A 47 18.11 7.44 1.98
C GLY A 47 17.23 6.20 1.95
N VAL A 48 16.86 5.72 0.76
CA VAL A 48 16.00 4.54 0.57
C VAL A 48 16.70 3.29 1.14
N GLN A 49 17.99 3.15 0.86
CA GLN A 49 18.81 2.06 1.39
C GLN A 49 18.82 2.08 2.92
N ALA A 50 19.11 3.24 3.53
CA ALA A 50 19.13 3.40 4.98
C ALA A 50 17.76 3.23 5.64
N ALA A 51 16.68 3.65 4.97
CA ALA A 51 15.31 3.50 5.46
C ALA A 51 14.85 2.04 5.45
N CYS A 52 15.08 1.34 4.33
CA CYS A 52 14.76 -0.09 4.22
C CYS A 52 15.46 -0.90 5.31
N GLU A 53 16.75 -0.62 5.55
CA GLU A 53 17.52 -1.22 6.64
C GLU A 53 16.91 -1.02 8.04
N ARG A 54 16.38 0.18 8.32
CA ARG A 54 15.69 0.44 9.60
C ARG A 54 14.38 -0.35 9.69
N SER A 55 13.61 -0.38 8.61
CA SER A 55 12.36 -1.13 8.53
C SER A 55 12.58 -2.63 8.72
N LEU A 56 13.54 -3.23 8.01
CA LEU A 56 13.91 -4.64 8.14
C LEU A 56 14.28 -5.00 9.59
N ARG A 57 15.08 -4.15 10.25
CA ARG A 57 15.43 -4.35 11.67
C ARG A 57 14.23 -4.33 12.60
N ARG A 58 13.28 -3.40 12.43
CA ARG A 58 12.06 -3.34 13.24
C ARG A 58 11.12 -4.51 12.98
N LEU A 59 11.00 -4.90 11.72
CA LEU A 59 10.21 -6.05 11.28
C LEU A 59 10.83 -7.40 11.67
N GLY A 60 12.13 -7.44 11.97
CA GLY A 60 12.84 -8.67 12.33
C GLY A 60 12.91 -9.70 11.19
N THR A 61 13.06 -9.23 9.96
CA THR A 61 13.13 -10.05 8.73
C THR A 61 14.21 -9.50 7.80
N ASP A 62 14.75 -10.35 6.93
CA ASP A 62 15.78 -9.97 5.96
C ASP A 62 15.20 -9.43 4.64
N THR A 63 13.91 -9.72 4.38
CA THR A 63 13.23 -9.34 3.14
C THR A 63 11.83 -8.79 3.40
N ILE A 64 11.46 -7.73 2.67
CA ILE A 64 10.09 -7.19 2.54
C ILE A 64 9.53 -7.61 1.17
N ASP A 65 8.29 -8.10 1.09
CA ASP A 65 7.73 -8.58 -0.18
C ASP A 65 7.45 -7.42 -1.15
N LEU A 66 6.99 -6.29 -0.63
CA LEU A 66 6.69 -5.09 -1.41
C LEU A 66 7.07 -3.82 -0.64
N TYR A 67 7.89 -2.98 -1.25
CA TYR A 67 8.31 -1.72 -0.64
C TYR A 67 7.82 -0.53 -1.46
N LEU A 68 7.09 0.39 -0.83
CA LEU A 68 6.43 1.49 -1.52
C LEU A 68 7.11 2.83 -1.24
N LEU A 69 7.18 3.71 -2.25
CA LEU A 69 7.30 5.14 -1.99
C LEU A 69 5.97 5.64 -1.41
N HIS A 70 5.97 6.22 -0.21
CA HIS A 70 4.74 6.52 0.53
C HIS A 70 3.89 7.63 -0.12
N TRP A 71 4.53 8.64 -0.71
CA TRP A 71 3.95 9.62 -1.61
C TRP A 71 5.07 10.34 -2.37
N ARG A 72 4.71 11.10 -3.41
CA ARG A 72 5.68 11.84 -4.21
C ARG A 72 6.43 12.89 -3.37
N GLY A 73 7.74 12.96 -3.57
CA GLY A 73 8.65 13.81 -2.82
C GLY A 73 9.40 14.81 -3.69
N GLN A 74 10.49 15.34 -3.12
CA GLN A 74 11.38 16.29 -3.77
C GLN A 74 12.47 15.64 -4.64
N TYR A 75 12.77 14.35 -4.42
CA TYR A 75 13.78 13.64 -5.19
C TYR A 75 13.24 13.22 -6.55
N PRO A 76 14.07 13.24 -7.62
CA PRO A 76 13.68 12.72 -8.92
C PRO A 76 13.24 11.25 -8.80
N LEU A 77 12.15 10.88 -9.47
CA LEU A 77 11.62 9.51 -9.39
C LEU A 77 12.63 8.47 -9.86
N SER A 78 13.43 8.79 -10.89
CA SER A 78 14.50 7.92 -11.38
C SER A 78 15.53 7.55 -10.30
N GLU A 79 15.84 8.48 -9.39
CA GLU A 79 16.76 8.24 -8.27
C GLU A 79 16.16 7.22 -7.29
N THR A 80 14.88 7.39 -6.95
CA THR A 80 14.16 6.46 -6.07
C THR A 80 14.02 5.08 -6.72
N VAL A 81 13.72 5.02 -8.02
CA VAL A 81 13.62 3.76 -8.79
C VAL A 81 14.95 3.02 -8.79
N GLU A 82 16.07 3.70 -9.08
CA GLU A 82 17.40 3.09 -9.03
C GLU A 82 17.69 2.52 -7.63
N ALA A 83 17.30 3.23 -6.58
CA ALA A 83 17.48 2.79 -5.20
C ALA A 83 16.66 1.52 -4.87
N PHE A 84 15.41 1.45 -5.32
CA PHE A 84 14.56 0.26 -5.17
C PHE A 84 15.10 -0.93 -5.96
N GLU A 85 15.56 -0.71 -7.20
CA GLU A 85 16.15 -1.76 -8.03
C GLU A 85 17.39 -2.36 -7.35
N ARG A 86 18.25 -1.52 -6.77
CA ARG A 86 19.39 -1.99 -5.98
C ARG A 86 18.99 -2.77 -4.73
N LEU A 87 17.92 -2.39 -4.04
CA LEU A 87 17.38 -3.17 -2.92
C LEU A 87 16.85 -4.53 -3.38
N ARG A 88 16.23 -4.58 -4.56
CA ARG A 88 15.72 -5.80 -5.18
C ARG A 88 16.86 -6.75 -5.55
N GLU A 89 17.91 -6.24 -6.19
CA GLU A 89 19.13 -7.01 -6.51
C GLU A 89 19.81 -7.57 -5.26
N GLN A 90 19.75 -6.84 -4.14
CA GLN A 90 20.28 -7.30 -2.84
C GLN A 90 19.37 -8.30 -2.11
N GLY A 91 18.15 -8.57 -2.62
CA GLY A 91 17.17 -9.45 -1.97
C GLY A 91 16.49 -8.86 -0.73
N LYS A 92 16.69 -7.56 -0.45
CA LYS A 92 16.08 -6.87 0.71
C LYS A 92 14.60 -6.56 0.48
N ILE A 93 14.22 -6.38 -0.77
CA ILE A 93 12.83 -6.28 -1.20
C ILE A 93 12.59 -7.22 -2.37
N LEU A 94 11.41 -7.83 -2.50
CA LEU A 94 11.10 -8.64 -3.68
C LEU A 94 10.56 -7.78 -4.82
N ARG A 95 9.68 -6.83 -4.49
CA ARG A 95 9.06 -5.88 -5.43
C ARG A 95 9.02 -4.49 -4.82
N TRP A 96 8.80 -3.51 -5.68
CA TRP A 96 8.57 -2.13 -5.27
C TRP A 96 7.33 -1.56 -5.95
N GLY A 97 6.76 -0.52 -5.35
CA GLY A 97 5.62 0.20 -5.91
C GLY A 97 5.56 1.63 -5.38
N VAL A 98 4.41 2.27 -5.57
CA VAL A 98 4.17 3.64 -5.13
C VAL A 98 2.86 3.74 -4.36
N SER A 99 2.64 4.90 -3.74
CA SER A 99 1.43 5.22 -3.02
C SER A 99 1.10 6.70 -3.25
N ASN A 100 -0.18 7.03 -3.35
CA ASN A 100 -0.68 8.39 -3.59
C ASN A 100 -0.16 9.04 -4.87
N PHE A 101 0.00 8.26 -5.95
CA PHE A 101 0.36 8.78 -7.28
C PHE A 101 -0.89 8.98 -8.12
N ASP A 102 -0.96 10.08 -8.85
CA ASP A 102 -1.93 10.29 -9.94
C ASP A 102 -1.38 9.80 -11.30
N ILE A 103 -2.10 10.08 -12.38
CA ILE A 103 -1.69 9.64 -13.73
C ILE A 103 -0.42 10.34 -14.20
N ASP A 104 -0.25 11.62 -13.90
CA ASP A 104 0.92 12.38 -14.34
C ASP A 104 2.17 11.87 -13.62
N ASP A 105 2.04 11.56 -12.33
CA ASP A 105 3.11 10.93 -11.55
C ASP A 105 3.49 9.53 -12.07
N LEU A 106 2.50 8.70 -12.42
CA LEU A 106 2.74 7.36 -12.96
C LEU A 106 3.31 7.40 -14.38
N ALA A 107 2.91 8.37 -15.19
CA ALA A 107 3.46 8.59 -16.52
C ALA A 107 4.92 9.05 -16.47
N GLU A 108 5.29 9.90 -15.50
CA GLU A 108 6.68 10.30 -15.29
C GLU A 108 7.54 9.18 -14.70
N LEU A 109 6.96 8.34 -13.83
CA LEU A 109 7.64 7.19 -13.27
C LEU A 109 8.17 6.25 -14.37
N ASP A 110 7.41 6.09 -15.47
CA ASP A 110 7.73 5.31 -16.68
C ASP A 110 8.44 3.97 -16.39
N ALA A 111 7.96 3.28 -15.35
CA ALA A 111 8.63 2.10 -14.82
C ALA A 111 7.70 0.89 -14.84
N PRO A 112 7.79 0.03 -15.86
CA PRO A 112 7.01 -1.21 -15.96
C PRO A 112 7.19 -2.17 -14.78
N ALA A 113 8.27 -2.01 -14.00
CA ALA A 113 8.53 -2.84 -12.82
C ALA A 113 7.69 -2.46 -11.59
N CYS A 114 7.08 -1.26 -11.57
CA CYS A 114 6.22 -0.78 -10.50
C CYS A 114 5.05 -1.77 -10.28
N ALA A 115 5.00 -2.37 -9.11
CA ALA A 115 4.11 -3.50 -8.85
C ALA A 115 2.69 -3.07 -8.45
N THR A 116 2.51 -1.87 -7.92
CA THR A 116 1.20 -1.36 -7.48
C THR A 116 1.26 0.14 -7.24
N ASN A 117 0.08 0.76 -7.20
CA ASN A 117 -0.15 2.07 -6.60
C ASN A 117 -1.18 1.93 -5.47
N GLN A 118 -0.81 2.38 -4.26
CA GLN A 118 -1.69 2.38 -3.10
C GLN A 118 -2.36 3.75 -2.91
N VAL A 119 -3.69 3.83 -2.95
CA VAL A 119 -4.43 5.11 -2.91
C VAL A 119 -5.70 5.05 -2.06
N LEU A 120 -6.23 6.21 -1.67
CA LEU A 120 -7.49 6.33 -0.94
C LEU A 120 -8.63 5.86 -1.84
N TYR A 121 -9.38 4.86 -1.39
CA TYR A 121 -10.57 4.42 -2.12
C TYR A 121 -11.62 3.77 -1.23
N ASN A 122 -12.80 4.37 -1.21
CA ASN A 122 -13.98 3.91 -0.46
C ASN A 122 -15.24 4.59 -1.04
N PRO A 123 -16.46 4.25 -0.57
CA PRO A 123 -17.69 4.83 -1.13
C PRO A 123 -17.81 6.36 -1.03
N GLU A 124 -17.11 7.01 -0.10
CA GLU A 124 -17.07 8.47 0.05
C GLU A 124 -15.96 9.12 -0.80
N ALA A 125 -14.93 8.36 -1.19
CA ALA A 125 -13.77 8.83 -1.96
C ALA A 125 -13.58 7.99 -3.22
N ARG A 126 -14.25 8.41 -4.30
CA ARG A 126 -14.37 7.67 -5.57
C ARG A 126 -13.69 8.35 -6.76
N GLY A 127 -12.90 9.40 -6.53
CA GLY A 127 -12.30 10.22 -7.59
C GLY A 127 -11.52 9.40 -8.61
N ILE A 128 -10.76 8.40 -8.13
CA ILE A 128 -9.93 7.52 -8.97
C ILE A 128 -10.73 6.72 -10.01
N GLU A 129 -12.06 6.56 -9.85
CA GLU A 129 -12.89 5.83 -10.82
C GLU A 129 -12.98 6.56 -12.17
N TYR A 130 -12.73 7.87 -12.19
CA TYR A 130 -12.83 8.69 -13.39
C TYR A 130 -11.70 8.39 -14.39
N ASP A 131 -10.47 8.24 -13.91
CA ASP A 131 -9.26 8.22 -14.73
C ASP A 131 -8.21 7.20 -14.25
N LEU A 132 -7.76 7.28 -13.00
CA LEU A 132 -6.64 6.50 -12.47
C LEU A 132 -6.91 5.00 -12.44
N LEU A 133 -8.09 4.58 -11.96
CA LEU A 133 -8.47 3.18 -11.88
C LEU A 133 -8.60 2.53 -13.28
N PRO A 134 -9.30 3.14 -14.26
CA PRO A 134 -9.28 2.68 -15.66
C PRO A 134 -7.87 2.62 -16.25
N TRP A 135 -7.03 3.62 -15.98
CA TRP A 135 -5.66 3.67 -16.49
C TRP A 135 -4.81 2.51 -15.93
N GLN A 136 -4.85 2.30 -14.61
CA GLN A 136 -4.12 1.20 -13.96
C GLN A 136 -4.57 -0.18 -14.47
N ALA A 137 -5.88 -0.36 -14.70
CA ALA A 137 -6.41 -1.60 -15.27
C ALA A 137 -5.85 -1.87 -16.68
N GLN A 138 -5.69 -0.84 -17.52
CA GLN A 138 -5.06 -0.96 -18.84
C GLN A 138 -3.57 -1.32 -18.75
N GLN A 139 -2.88 -0.88 -17.70
CA GLN A 139 -1.48 -1.22 -17.43
C GLN A 139 -1.30 -2.56 -16.71
N HIS A 140 -2.38 -3.28 -16.40
CA HIS A 140 -2.36 -4.48 -15.56
C HIS A 140 -1.68 -4.25 -14.19
N MET A 141 -1.83 -3.03 -13.65
CA MET A 141 -1.25 -2.63 -12.37
C MET A 141 -2.31 -2.74 -11.26
N PRO A 142 -2.16 -3.66 -10.29
CA PRO A 142 -3.13 -3.82 -9.22
C PRO A 142 -3.17 -2.57 -8.33
N LEU A 143 -4.37 -2.22 -7.87
CA LEU A 143 -4.60 -1.15 -6.90
C LEU A 143 -4.61 -1.69 -5.47
N MET A 144 -3.93 -1.01 -4.55
CA MET A 144 -4.15 -1.20 -3.11
C MET A 144 -5.02 -0.06 -2.56
N ALA A 145 -6.25 -0.36 -2.15
CA ALA A 145 -7.17 0.63 -1.58
C ALA A 145 -6.91 0.82 -0.07
N TYR A 146 -6.42 1.99 0.34
CA TYR A 146 -6.33 2.33 1.77
C TYR A 146 -7.59 3.06 2.28
N CYS A 147 -7.78 3.00 3.60
CA CYS A 147 -9.00 3.49 4.27
C CYS A 147 -10.31 2.96 3.64
N PRO A 148 -10.44 1.65 3.34
CA PRO A 148 -11.61 1.12 2.63
C PRO A 148 -12.92 1.21 3.43
N ILE A 149 -12.83 1.43 4.74
CA ILE A 149 -13.96 1.62 5.66
C ILE A 149 -14.07 3.07 6.18
N GLY A 150 -13.45 4.05 5.52
CA GLY A 150 -13.53 5.46 5.92
C GLY A 150 -13.00 5.71 7.34
N GLN A 151 -11.94 5.00 7.73
CA GLN A 151 -11.34 5.03 9.07
C GLN A 151 -12.35 4.72 10.22
N GLY A 152 -13.44 4.03 9.92
CA GLY A 152 -14.49 3.73 10.90
C GLY A 152 -15.41 4.93 11.23
N GLY A 153 -15.34 6.01 10.46
CA GLY A 153 -16.05 7.25 10.69
C GLY A 153 -17.50 7.27 10.17
N ALA A 154 -17.87 8.38 9.53
CA ALA A 154 -19.24 8.65 9.06
C ALA A 154 -19.78 7.57 8.12
N LEU A 155 -18.92 7.04 7.23
CA LEU A 155 -19.26 5.98 6.29
C LEU A 155 -19.99 4.80 6.94
N LEU A 156 -19.54 4.34 8.11
CA LEU A 156 -20.13 3.18 8.78
C LEU A 156 -21.51 3.43 9.37
N HIS A 157 -21.92 4.69 9.44
CA HIS A 157 -23.21 5.16 9.95
C HIS A 157 -24.15 5.66 8.84
N ASP A 158 -23.74 5.57 7.57
CA ASP A 158 -24.57 5.96 6.44
C ASP A 158 -25.86 5.10 6.35
N ALA A 159 -27.00 5.77 6.18
CA ALA A 159 -28.31 5.12 6.18
C ALA A 159 -28.49 4.14 5.01
N THR A 160 -27.85 4.41 3.86
CA THR A 160 -27.91 3.51 2.70
C THR A 160 -27.09 2.25 2.97
N LEU A 161 -25.88 2.38 3.49
CA LEU A 161 -25.04 1.25 3.90
C LEU A 161 -25.73 0.41 4.98
N GLN A 162 -26.33 1.02 5.99
CA GLN A 162 -27.10 0.30 7.03
C GLN A 162 -28.27 -0.49 6.44
N ARG A 163 -29.02 0.11 5.51
CA ARG A 163 -30.14 -0.57 4.83
C ARG A 163 -29.65 -1.76 4.00
N ILE A 164 -28.53 -1.63 3.30
CA ILE A 164 -27.93 -2.74 2.53
C ILE A 164 -27.44 -3.84 3.48
N ALA A 165 -26.69 -3.47 4.52
CA ALA A 165 -26.19 -4.39 5.54
C ALA A 165 -27.33 -5.21 6.17
N GLY A 166 -28.44 -4.57 6.55
CA GLY A 166 -29.63 -5.23 7.08
C GLY A 166 -30.28 -6.23 6.11
N LYS A 167 -30.31 -5.93 4.81
CA LYS A 167 -30.83 -6.87 3.79
C LYS A 167 -29.97 -8.12 3.64
N HIS A 168 -28.68 -8.03 3.92
CA HIS A 168 -27.72 -9.12 3.73
C HIS A 168 -27.30 -9.82 5.03
N GLY A 169 -27.82 -9.40 6.19
CA GLY A 169 -27.38 -9.92 7.50
C GLY A 169 -25.89 -9.64 7.77
N ALA A 170 -25.38 -8.54 7.24
CA ALA A 170 -23.98 -8.14 7.32
C ALA A 170 -23.82 -6.85 8.15
N THR A 171 -22.57 -6.45 8.39
CA THR A 171 -22.21 -5.14 8.97
C THR A 171 -21.96 -4.11 7.87
N THR A 172 -22.03 -2.82 8.19
CA THR A 172 -21.69 -1.75 7.24
C THR A 172 -20.23 -1.82 6.78
N ALA A 173 -19.32 -2.23 7.66
CA ALA A 173 -17.92 -2.47 7.31
C ALA A 173 -17.75 -3.61 6.28
N GLN A 174 -18.46 -4.73 6.45
CA GLN A 174 -18.45 -5.82 5.47
C GLN A 174 -18.99 -5.36 4.11
N VAL A 175 -20.05 -4.55 4.09
CA VAL A 175 -20.59 -3.99 2.84
C VAL A 175 -19.59 -3.04 2.18
N ALA A 176 -18.92 -2.17 2.95
CA ALA A 176 -17.90 -1.26 2.42
C ALA A 176 -16.69 -2.03 1.82
N LEU A 177 -16.22 -3.08 2.50
CA LEU A 177 -15.15 -3.94 1.99
C LEU A 177 -15.58 -4.69 0.73
N ALA A 178 -16.77 -5.28 0.72
CA ALA A 178 -17.30 -5.97 -0.46
C ALA A 178 -17.46 -4.99 -1.65
N TRP A 179 -17.86 -3.76 -1.38
CA TRP A 179 -17.93 -2.70 -2.39
C TRP A 179 -16.55 -2.34 -2.94
N ALA A 180 -15.52 -2.23 -2.10
CA ALA A 180 -14.16 -1.91 -2.53
C ALA A 180 -13.56 -3.02 -3.43
N LEU A 181 -13.95 -4.28 -3.19
CA LEU A 181 -13.49 -5.46 -3.92
C LEU A 181 -14.37 -5.84 -5.13
N ARG A 182 -15.35 -5.01 -5.51
CA ARG A 182 -16.35 -5.37 -6.53
C ARG A 182 -15.80 -5.49 -7.95
N HIS A 183 -14.66 -4.86 -8.23
CA HIS A 183 -14.00 -4.95 -9.51
C HIS A 183 -12.87 -5.98 -9.42
N PRO A 184 -12.69 -6.84 -10.43
CA PRO A 184 -11.52 -7.71 -10.48
C PRO A 184 -10.25 -6.85 -10.50
N ALA A 185 -9.20 -7.37 -9.86
CA ALA A 185 -7.85 -6.81 -9.90
C ALA A 185 -7.24 -6.92 -11.30
#